data_AF-A0A2E8V5I7-F1
#
_entry.id   AF-A0A2E8V5I7-F1
#
_cell.length_a   1.000
_cell.length_b   1.000
_cell.length_c   1.000
_cell.angle_alpha   90.00
_cell.angle_beta   90.00
_cell.angle_gamma   90.00
#
_symmetry.space_group_name_H-M   'P 1'
#
loop_
_entity.id
_entity.type
_entity.pdbx_description
1 polymer ?
#
loop_
_entity_poly.entity_id
_entity_poly.type
_entity_poly.pdbx_seq_one_letter_code
_entity_poly.pdbx_strand_id
1 'polypeptide(L)'
;VAKKGGRKDGDWATKLNLGAGSWSRSNQIKDERNISIENSNSQLTYDEPDDVKNNLSPEQIKDLLAEMNDAMKKAALELDFEEAAKLRDRIFELENLL
;
A
#
# COMPACT_ATOMS: atom_id res chain seq x y z
N VAL A 1 20.09 -47.65 -5.84
CA VAL A 1 18.69 -47.31 -5.49
C VAL A 1 18.68 -45.94 -4.86
N ALA A 2 18.19 -44.91 -5.55
CA ALA A 2 18.15 -43.54 -5.03
C ALA A 2 16.97 -43.38 -4.07
N LYS A 3 17.25 -42.82 -2.89
CA LYS A 3 16.29 -42.56 -1.81
C LYS A 3 15.25 -41.56 -2.33
N LYS A 4 13.97 -41.97 -2.40
CA LYS A 4 12.84 -41.14 -2.85
C LYS A 4 12.77 -39.87 -2.01
N GLY A 5 13.27 -38.77 -2.56
CA GLY A 5 13.23 -37.44 -1.95
C GLY A 5 11.81 -36.88 -1.98
N GLY A 6 11.07 -37.09 -0.89
CA GLY A 6 9.86 -36.34 -0.57
C GLY A 6 10.19 -35.35 0.52
N ARG A 7 9.96 -34.05 0.27
CA ARG A 7 10.30 -32.95 1.17
C ARG A 7 9.57 -33.12 2.50
N LYS A 8 10.30 -33.54 3.54
CA LYS A 8 9.81 -33.56 4.93
C LYS A 8 9.59 -32.15 5.49
N ASP A 9 10.14 -31.13 4.82
CA ASP A 9 10.14 -29.72 5.23
C ASP A 9 9.10 -28.85 4.48
N GLY A 10 8.04 -29.47 3.96
CA GLY A 10 7.04 -28.82 3.10
C GLY A 10 5.66 -28.58 3.73
N ASP A 11 5.51 -28.75 5.04
CA ASP A 11 4.18 -28.82 5.68
C ASP A 11 3.44 -27.46 5.77
N TRP A 12 4.06 -26.37 5.31
CA TRP A 12 3.39 -25.08 5.26
C TRP A 12 2.30 -25.04 4.17
N ALA A 13 2.54 -25.68 3.02
CA ALA A 13 1.59 -25.71 1.91
C ALA A 13 0.35 -26.56 2.24
N THR A 14 0.51 -27.65 2.99
CA THR A 14 -0.59 -28.49 3.50
C THR A 14 -1.32 -27.78 4.64
N LYS A 15 -0.59 -27.19 5.61
CA LYS A 15 -1.17 -26.46 6.74
C LYS A 15 -2.00 -25.25 6.32
N LEU A 16 -1.60 -24.52 5.28
CA LEU A 16 -2.38 -23.40 4.71
C LEU A 16 -3.33 -23.84 3.59
N ASN A 17 -3.39 -25.14 3.28
CA ASN A 17 -4.18 -25.67 2.19
C ASN A 17 -3.92 -24.91 0.87
N LEU A 18 -2.65 -24.69 0.51
CA LEU A 18 -2.20 -23.98 -0.69
C LEU A 18 -1.66 -24.93 -1.78
N GLY A 19 -1.93 -26.24 -1.65
CA GLY A 19 -1.50 -27.25 -2.61
C GLY A 19 -2.31 -27.22 -3.92
N ALA A 20 -1.81 -27.94 -4.94
CA ALA A 20 -2.43 -28.02 -6.27
C ALA A 20 -3.91 -28.44 -6.27
N GLY A 21 -4.39 -29.13 -5.22
CA GLY A 21 -5.81 -29.50 -5.06
C GLY A 21 -6.71 -28.41 -4.42
N SER A 22 -6.15 -27.29 -3.96
CA SER A 22 -6.90 -26.24 -3.25
C SER A 22 -7.42 -25.13 -4.17
N TRP A 23 -6.76 -24.91 -5.31
CA TRP A 23 -7.20 -23.96 -6.33
C TRP A 23 -8.54 -24.36 -6.98
N SER A 24 -8.94 -25.64 -6.88
CA SER A 24 -10.15 -26.15 -7.53
C SER A 24 -11.40 -26.12 -6.66
N ARG A 25 -11.33 -25.73 -5.38
CA ARG A 25 -12.48 -25.80 -4.47
C ARG A 25 -13.17 -24.45 -4.29
N SER A 26 -13.99 -24.08 -5.27
CA SER A 26 -15.11 -23.16 -5.08
C SER A 26 -16.42 -23.94 -5.00
N ASN A 27 -16.64 -24.68 -3.91
CA ASN A 27 -17.92 -25.39 -3.68
C ASN A 27 -18.94 -24.55 -2.89
N GLN A 28 -18.71 -23.24 -2.77
CA GLN A 28 -19.60 -22.32 -2.07
C GLN A 28 -19.65 -20.95 -2.76
N ILE A 29 -20.24 -20.90 -3.96
CA ILE A 29 -20.90 -19.67 -4.42
C ILE A 29 -22.22 -20.13 -5.06
N LYS A 30 -23.30 -20.13 -4.27
CA LYS A 30 -24.66 -20.39 -4.77
C LYS A 30 -25.23 -19.21 -5.57
N ASP A 31 -24.47 -18.14 -5.74
CA ASP A 31 -24.89 -16.88 -6.36
C ASP A 31 -23.96 -16.50 -7.54
N GLU A 32 -23.83 -17.40 -8.52
CA GLU A 32 -23.00 -17.24 -9.73
C GLU A 32 -23.55 -16.23 -10.76
N ARG A 33 -24.34 -15.24 -10.35
CA ARG A 33 -24.99 -14.31 -11.32
C ARG A 33 -24.38 -12.93 -11.42
N ASN A 34 -23.37 -12.58 -10.62
CA ASN A 34 -22.81 -11.23 -10.60
C ASN A 34 -21.29 -11.17 -10.34
N ILE A 35 -20.50 -12.06 -10.95
CA ILE A 35 -19.02 -12.00 -10.89
C ILE A 35 -18.42 -11.77 -12.29
N SER A 36 -19.17 -11.13 -13.19
CA SER A 36 -18.60 -10.69 -14.46
C SER A 36 -17.45 -9.74 -14.15
N ILE A 37 -16.27 -9.99 -14.74
CA ILE A 37 -15.09 -9.12 -14.65
C ILE A 37 -15.45 -7.67 -15.06
N GLU A 38 -16.44 -7.53 -15.92
CA GLU A 38 -17.05 -6.25 -16.32
C GLU A 38 -17.59 -5.42 -15.13
N ASN A 39 -18.10 -6.06 -14.09
CA ASN A 39 -18.60 -5.41 -12.86
C ASN A 39 -17.55 -5.35 -11.73
N SER A 40 -16.38 -5.96 -11.91
CA SER A 40 -15.29 -5.93 -10.92
C SER A 40 -14.24 -4.86 -11.20
N ASN A 41 -14.51 -3.93 -12.14
CA ASN A 41 -13.74 -2.70 -12.25
C ASN A 41 -14.17 -1.79 -11.10
N SER A 42 -13.56 -1.94 -9.92
CA SER A 42 -13.48 -0.84 -8.97
C SER A 42 -12.68 0.26 -9.67
N GLN A 43 -13.37 1.19 -10.33
CA GLN A 43 -12.73 2.40 -10.82
C GLN A 43 -12.05 3.04 -9.61
N LEU A 44 -10.72 3.10 -9.61
CA LEU A 44 -9.98 3.95 -8.69
C LEU A 44 -10.34 5.38 -9.09
N THR A 45 -11.42 5.91 -8.53
CA THR A 45 -11.68 7.35 -8.59
C THR A 45 -10.54 8.01 -7.84
N TYR A 46 -9.83 8.91 -8.52
CA TYR A 46 -8.86 9.76 -7.88
C TYR A 46 -9.68 10.79 -7.09
N ASP A 47 -9.99 10.44 -5.84
CA ASP A 47 -10.71 11.32 -4.94
C ASP A 47 -9.79 12.51 -4.61
N GLU A 48 -10.38 13.68 -4.64
CA GLU A 48 -9.78 15.03 -4.65
C GLU A 48 -8.71 15.22 -3.54
N PRO A 49 -7.73 16.13 -3.68
CA PRO A 49 -6.66 16.37 -2.68
C PRO A 49 -7.12 16.73 -1.25
N ASP A 50 -8.42 16.88 -1.00
CA ASP A 50 -9.00 17.13 0.31
C ASP A 50 -9.08 15.89 1.23
N ASP A 51 -8.93 14.67 0.70
CA ASP A 51 -8.91 13.46 1.55
C ASP A 51 -7.66 13.36 2.41
N VAL A 52 -6.57 14.04 2.05
CA VAL A 52 -5.38 14.14 2.89
C VAL A 52 -5.66 15.01 4.12
N LYS A 53 -6.55 16.00 4.02
CA LYS A 53 -6.90 16.91 5.12
C LYS A 53 -7.81 16.26 6.17
N ASN A 54 -8.68 15.33 5.75
CA ASN A 54 -9.70 14.76 6.63
C ASN A 54 -9.35 13.38 7.21
N ASN A 55 -8.33 12.67 6.69
CA ASN A 55 -8.03 11.29 7.10
C ASN A 55 -6.75 11.11 7.94
N LEU A 56 -5.91 12.13 8.11
CA LEU A 56 -4.67 12.01 8.89
C LEU A 56 -4.86 12.52 10.32
N SER A 57 -4.46 11.70 11.29
CA SER A 57 -4.43 12.13 12.69
C SER A 57 -3.40 13.26 12.87
N PRO A 58 -3.60 14.17 13.84
CA PRO A 58 -2.65 15.27 14.09
C PRO A 58 -1.24 14.77 14.47
N GLU A 59 -1.11 13.52 14.92
CA GLU A 59 0.20 12.88 15.16
C GLU A 59 0.87 12.48 13.84
N GLN A 60 0.13 11.86 12.91
CA GLN A 60 0.65 11.48 11.59
C GLN A 60 1.07 12.71 10.77
N ILE A 61 0.36 13.83 10.91
CA ILE A 61 0.74 15.09 10.26
C ILE A 61 2.09 15.59 10.80
N LYS A 62 2.34 15.49 12.11
CA LYS A 62 3.62 15.88 12.70
C LYS A 62 4.77 14.98 12.25
N ASP A 63 4.53 13.67 12.19
CA ASP A 63 5.52 12.71 11.69
C ASP A 63 5.86 12.98 10.22
N LEU A 64 4.85 13.22 9.39
CA LEU A 64 5.03 13.62 7.99
C LEU A 64 5.81 14.93 7.86
N LEU A 65 5.50 15.93 8.70
CA LEU A 65 6.20 17.22 8.70
C LEU A 65 7.69 17.06 9.09
N ALA A 66 8.00 16.16 10.03
CA ALA A 66 9.37 15.83 10.39
C ALA A 66 10.12 15.18 9.22
N GLU A 67 9.49 14.23 8.51
CA GLU A 67 10.06 13.59 7.33
C GLU A 67 10.32 14.59 6.20
N MET A 68 9.36 15.47 5.89
CA MET A 68 9.50 16.51 4.86
C MET A 68 10.61 17.51 5.21
N ASN A 69 10.78 17.86 6.49
CA ASN A 69 11.86 18.71 6.95
C ASN A 69 13.24 18.07 6.74
N ASP A 70 13.37 16.77 7.01
CA ASP A 70 14.62 16.04 6.79
C ASP A 70 14.92 15.88 5.29
N ALA A 71 13.89 15.63 4.46
CA ALA A 71 14.02 15.64 3.01
C ALA A 71 14.46 17.02 2.49
N MET A 72 13.90 18.11 3.00
CA MET A 72 14.28 19.47 2.63
C MET A 72 15.74 19.77 2.96
N LYS A 73 16.21 19.38 4.16
CA LYS A 73 17.62 19.53 4.55
C LYS A 73 18.54 18.72 3.63
N LYS A 74 18.12 17.51 3.25
CA LYS A 74 18.89 16.66 2.34
C LYS A 74 19.00 17.29 0.95
N ALA A 75 17.89 17.78 0.39
CA ALA A 75 17.89 18.51 -0.88
C ALA A 75 18.77 19.76 -0.82
N ALA A 76 18.73 20.51 0.28
CA ALA A 76 19.59 21.67 0.49
C ALA A 76 21.09 21.31 0.57
N LEU A 77 21.44 20.17 1.18
CA LEU A 77 22.82 19.64 1.20
C LEU A 77 23.29 19.23 -0.20
N GLU A 78 22.37 18.70 -1.02
CA GLU A 78 22.62 18.33 -2.42
C GLU A 78 22.59 19.53 -3.38
N LEU A 79 22.37 20.75 -2.87
CA LEU A 79 22.25 22.00 -3.62
C LEU A 79 21.03 22.06 -4.55
N ASP A 80 20.03 21.20 -4.31
CA ASP A 80 18.74 21.24 -5.00
C ASP A 80 17.78 22.20 -4.28
N PHE A 81 17.93 23.48 -4.59
CA PHE A 81 17.09 24.52 -4.00
C PHE A 81 15.68 24.57 -4.60
N GLU A 82 15.45 23.98 -5.76
CA GLU A 82 14.13 23.93 -6.37
C GLU A 82 13.25 22.94 -5.59
N GLU A 83 13.76 21.74 -5.33
CA GLU A 83 13.07 20.76 -4.50
C GLU A 83 12.92 21.24 -3.06
N ALA A 84 13.97 21.83 -2.48
CA ALA A 84 13.89 22.39 -1.13
C ALA A 84 12.83 23.50 -1.00
N ALA A 85 12.68 24.36 -2.02
CA ALA A 85 11.65 25.40 -2.04
C ALA A 85 10.23 24.81 -2.11
N LYS A 86 10.02 23.79 -2.95
CA LYS A 86 8.73 23.07 -3.03
C LYS A 86 8.37 22.42 -1.70
N LEU A 87 9.34 21.77 -1.05
CA LEU A 87 9.14 21.15 0.26
C LEU A 87 8.81 22.19 1.33
N ARG A 88 9.49 23.34 1.34
CA ARG A 88 9.18 24.46 2.24
C ARG A 88 7.75 24.95 2.08
N ASP A 89 7.32 25.19 0.85
CA ASP A 89 5.98 25.71 0.57
C ASP A 89 4.92 24.68 1.01
N ARG A 90 5.18 23.39 0.79
CA ARG A 90 4.28 22.32 1.24
C ARG A 90 4.23 22.15 2.75
N ILE A 91 5.36 22.30 3.45
CA ILE A 91 5.40 22.32 4.91
C ILE A 91 4.56 23.48 5.44
N PHE A 92 4.69 24.67 4.87
CA PHE A 92 3.93 25.84 5.29
C PHE A 92 2.41 25.67 5.08
N GLU A 93 2.00 25.06 3.97
CA GLU A 93 0.58 24.72 3.74
C GLU A 93 0.03 23.80 4.84
N LEU A 94 0.80 22.78 5.25
CA LEU A 94 0.39 21.84 6.29
C LEU A 94 0.37 22.49 7.69
N GLU A 95 1.34 23.36 7.99
CA GLU A 95 1.35 24.12 9.25
C GLU A 95 0.16 25.07 9.37
N ASN A 96 -0.25 25.71 8.27
CA ASN A 96 -1.38 26.63 8.25
C ASN A 96 -2.75 25.93 8.31
N LEU A 97 -2.79 24.61 8.08
CA LEU A 97 -4.00 23.79 8.22
C LEU A 97 -4.22 23.27 9.66
N LEU A 98 -3.19 23.36 10.52
CA LEU A 98 -3.19 22.99 11.93
C LEU A 98 -3.68 24.12 12.83
#